data_AF-U4T361-F1
#
_entry.id   AF-U4T361-F1
#
_cell.length_a   1.000
_cell.length_b   1.000
_cell.length_c   1.000
_cell.angle_alpha   90.00
_cell.angle_beta   90.00
_cell.angle_gamma   90.00
#
_symmetry.space_group_name_H-M   'P 1'
#
loop_
_entity.id
_entity.type
_entity.pdbx_description
1 polymer ?
#
loop_
_entity_poly.entity_id
_entity_poly.type
_entity_poly.pdbx_seq_one_letter_code
_entity_poly.pdbx_strand_id
1 'polypeptide(L)'
;MNKARIVVLATLTLSVLNLCFMILSVLTRTRVFPDYSPMVITLFTVFLITLGVLSVWQLFAGLDGQVMRGKVLLLLAVEYFVVYVADITNIFPRSVAPMGQTLFAMEMLGALLAVLLFVSVSRYIKSVPTHNSM
;
A
#
# COMPACT_ATOMS: atom_id res chain seq x y z
N MET A 1 5.50 -5.20 24.74
CA MET A 1 5.29 -4.74 23.35
C MET A 1 3.83 -4.99 22.99
N ASN A 2 3.08 -3.96 22.58
CA ASN A 2 1.63 -4.07 22.41
C ASN A 2 1.29 -4.94 21.19
N LYS A 3 0.56 -6.05 21.35
CA LYS A 3 0.32 -7.05 20.28
C LYS A 3 -0.28 -6.41 19.01
N ALA A 4 -1.19 -5.44 19.18
CA ALA A 4 -1.79 -4.69 18.08
C ALA A 4 -0.77 -3.88 17.25
N ARG A 5 0.26 -3.32 17.90
CA ARG A 5 1.34 -2.56 17.24
C ARG A 5 2.14 -3.48 16.31
N ILE A 6 2.45 -4.68 16.78
CA ILE A 6 3.21 -5.68 16.00
C ILE A 6 2.43 -6.08 14.75
N VAL A 7 1.13 -6.33 14.89
CA VAL A 7 0.27 -6.68 13.75
C VAL A 7 0.26 -5.56 12.72
N VAL A 8 0.06 -4.30 13.13
CA VAL A 8 0.07 -3.15 12.19
C VAL A 8 1.41 -3.03 11.47
N LEU A 9 2.53 -3.14 12.18
CA LEU A 9 3.87 -3.05 11.58
C LEU A 9 4.16 -4.22 10.64
N ALA A 10 3.74 -5.43 11.00
CA ALA A 10 3.90 -6.62 10.16
C ALA A 10 3.09 -6.48 8.86
N THR A 11 1.81 -6.09 8.96
CA THR A 11 0.96 -5.88 7.77
C THR A 11 1.44 -4.74 6.90
N LEU A 12 1.93 -3.64 7.48
CA LEU A 12 2.52 -2.53 6.73
C LEU A 12 3.80 -2.97 6.00
N THR A 13 4.69 -3.71 6.69
CA THR A 13 5.90 -4.26 6.08
C THR A 13 5.57 -5.16 4.89
N LEU A 14 4.61 -6.07 5.04
CA LEU A 14 4.16 -6.95 3.95
C LEU A 14 3.56 -6.16 2.77
N SER A 15 2.80 -5.10 3.06
CA SER A 15 2.21 -4.24 2.03
C SER A 15 3.29 -3.49 1.24
N VAL A 16 4.31 -2.96 1.92
CA VAL A 16 5.46 -2.31 1.29
C VAL A 16 6.25 -3.29 0.43
N LEU A 17 6.53 -4.50 0.94
CA LEU A 17 7.24 -5.52 0.18
C LEU A 17 6.49 -5.90 -1.11
N ASN A 18 5.18 -6.11 -1.01
CA ASN A 18 4.35 -6.41 -2.18
C ASN A 18 4.36 -5.27 -3.22
N LEU A 19 4.31 -4.02 -2.76
CA LEU A 19 4.42 -2.84 -3.63
C LEU A 19 5.79 -2.75 -4.32
N CYS A 20 6.88 -3.05 -3.60
CA CYS A 20 8.23 -3.07 -4.21
C CYS A 20 8.33 -4.11 -5.33
N PHE A 21 7.77 -5.31 -5.14
CA PHE A 21 7.72 -6.32 -6.21
C PHE A 21 6.92 -5.83 -7.43
N MET A 22 5.80 -5.16 -7.21
CA MET A 22 5.00 -4.55 -8.29
C MET A 22 5.81 -3.50 -9.06
N ILE A 23 6.47 -2.56 -8.37
CA ILE A 23 7.32 -1.53 -9.02
C ILE A 23 8.48 -2.18 -9.78
N LEU A 24 9.14 -3.19 -9.19
CA LEU A 24 10.24 -3.91 -9.82
C LEU A 24 9.78 -4.67 -11.08
N SER A 25 8.55 -5.20 -11.09
CA SER A 25 7.98 -5.88 -12.26
C SER A 25 7.83 -4.94 -13.47
N VAL A 26 7.50 -3.67 -13.22
CA VAL A 26 7.42 -2.61 -14.25
C VAL A 26 8.83 -2.24 -14.73
N LEU A 27 9.79 -2.05 -13.82
CA LEU A 27 11.17 -1.69 -14.16
C LEU A 27 11.90 -2.79 -14.96
N THR A 28 11.60 -4.06 -14.68
CA THR A 28 12.19 -5.22 -15.36
C THR A 28 11.54 -5.54 -16.72
N ARG A 29 10.62 -4.68 -17.20
CA ARG A 29 9.82 -4.85 -18.43
C ARG A 29 9.01 -6.15 -18.50
N THR A 30 8.69 -6.74 -17.36
CA THR A 30 7.75 -7.88 -17.32
C THR A 30 6.30 -7.44 -17.57
N ARG A 31 6.02 -6.13 -17.47
CA ARG A 31 4.84 -5.43 -17.99
C ARG A 31 5.28 -4.40 -19.04
N VAL A 32 4.60 -4.36 -20.19
CA VAL A 32 4.85 -3.37 -21.27
C VAL A 32 3.53 -2.68 -21.60
N PHE A 33 3.50 -1.35 -21.53
CA PHE A 33 2.32 -0.51 -21.75
C PHE A 33 2.47 0.33 -23.03
N PRO A 34 2.32 -0.24 -24.23
CA PRO A 34 2.51 0.49 -25.48
C PRO A 34 1.39 1.48 -25.79
N ASP A 35 0.20 1.29 -25.21
CA ASP A 35 -0.98 2.12 -25.50
C ASP A 35 -1.04 3.42 -24.67
N TYR A 36 -0.13 3.60 -23.71
CA TYR A 36 -0.15 4.73 -22.78
C TYR A 36 1.02 5.65 -23.02
N SER A 37 0.78 6.96 -22.91
CA SER A 37 1.86 7.93 -23.07
C SER A 37 2.91 7.73 -21.97
N PRO A 38 4.19 7.96 -22.27
CA PRO A 38 5.26 7.88 -21.27
C PRO A 38 4.96 8.72 -20.03
N MET A 39 4.31 9.88 -20.21
CA MET A 39 3.94 10.79 -19.12
C MET A 39 2.98 10.16 -18.11
N VAL A 40 1.95 9.42 -18.57
CA VAL A 40 0.98 8.75 -17.68
C VAL A 40 1.68 7.66 -16.86
N ILE A 41 2.54 6.87 -17.50
CA ILE A 41 3.30 5.80 -16.84
C ILE A 41 4.27 6.39 -15.81
N THR A 42 4.95 7.48 -16.14
CA THR A 42 5.86 8.17 -15.21
C THR A 42 5.10 8.74 -14.02
N LEU A 43 3.97 9.43 -14.23
CA LEU A 43 3.19 10.01 -13.13
C LEU A 43 2.69 8.93 -12.17
N PHE A 44 2.20 7.82 -12.73
CA PHE A 44 1.76 6.68 -11.94
C PHE A 44 2.92 6.04 -11.16
N THR A 45 4.08 5.87 -11.80
CA THR A 45 5.28 5.33 -11.13
C THR A 45 5.74 6.23 -10.00
N VAL A 46 5.77 7.56 -10.20
CA VAL A 46 6.09 8.53 -9.16
C VAL A 46 5.11 8.41 -8.00
N PHE A 47 3.81 8.33 -8.28
CA PHE A 47 2.78 8.12 -7.26
C PHE A 47 3.01 6.85 -6.44
N LEU A 48 3.28 5.71 -7.08
CA LEU A 48 3.58 4.45 -6.38
C LEU A 48 4.86 4.54 -5.54
N ILE A 49 5.91 5.19 -6.05
CA ILE A 49 7.15 5.41 -5.30
C ILE A 49 6.89 6.29 -4.08
N THR A 50 6.14 7.38 -4.23
CA THR A 50 5.77 8.25 -3.11
C THR A 50 4.98 7.48 -2.05
N LEU A 51 4.00 6.66 -2.45
CA LEU A 51 3.24 5.80 -1.54
C LEU A 51 4.16 4.83 -0.78
N GLY A 52 5.11 4.21 -1.47
CA GLY A 52 6.11 3.33 -0.88
C GLY A 52 7.01 4.06 0.13
N VAL A 53 7.56 5.22 -0.23
CA VAL A 53 8.43 6.02 0.64
C VAL A 53 7.69 6.50 1.89
N LEU A 54 6.46 6.98 1.75
CA LEU A 54 5.63 7.40 2.90
C LEU A 54 5.34 6.22 3.84
N SER A 55 5.10 5.04 3.28
CA SER A 55 4.85 3.82 4.06
C SER A 55 6.10 3.35 4.82
N VAL A 56 7.28 3.41 4.18
CA VAL A 56 8.57 3.13 4.84
C VAL A 56 8.86 4.16 5.93
N TRP A 57 8.61 5.44 5.66
CA TRP A 57 8.75 6.50 6.65
C TRP A 57 7.91 6.22 7.91
N GLN A 58 6.67 5.75 7.75
CA GLN A 58 5.81 5.37 8.89
C GLN A 58 6.37 4.19 9.70
N LEU A 59 7.06 3.24 9.07
CA LEU A 59 7.72 2.13 9.78
C LEU A 59 8.82 2.64 10.72
N PHE A 60 9.63 3.60 10.27
CA PHE A 60 10.73 4.17 11.06
C PHE A 60 10.28 5.22 12.07
N ALA A 61 9.25 6.02 11.74
CA ALA A 61 8.76 7.07 12.61
C ALA A 61 8.20 6.51 13.93
N GLY A 62 7.78 5.24 13.96
CA GLY A 62 7.20 4.58 15.12
C GLY A 62 5.71 4.92 15.33
N LEU A 63 5.03 4.11 16.12
CA LEU A 63 3.58 4.22 16.36
C LEU A 63 3.21 4.98 17.64
N ASP A 64 4.15 5.71 18.23
CA ASP A 64 4.00 6.21 19.59
C ASP A 64 3.01 7.40 19.68
N GLY A 65 1.83 7.11 20.24
CA GLY A 65 0.96 8.05 20.96
C GLY A 65 0.18 9.10 20.16
N GLN A 66 0.48 9.31 18.87
CA GLN A 66 -0.16 10.37 18.10
C GLN A 66 -1.34 9.85 17.28
N VAL A 67 -2.56 10.25 17.66
CA VAL A 67 -3.83 9.96 16.92
C VAL A 67 -3.71 10.31 15.43
N MET A 68 -2.95 11.36 15.10
CA MET A 68 -2.68 11.77 13.72
C MET A 68 -1.96 10.71 12.90
N ARG A 69 -1.04 9.93 13.50
CA ARG A 69 -0.31 8.86 12.78
C ARG A 69 -1.21 7.69 12.43
N GLY A 70 -2.14 7.35 13.32
CA GLY A 70 -3.18 6.36 13.01
C GLY A 70 -4.04 6.78 11.81
N LYS A 71 -4.40 8.07 11.73
CA LYS A 71 -5.14 8.61 10.58
C LYS A 71 -4.34 8.53 9.28
N VAL A 72 -3.04 8.85 9.30
CA VAL A 72 -2.17 8.72 8.11
C VAL A 72 -2.07 7.25 7.67
N LEU A 73 -1.95 6.30 8.60
CA LEU A 73 -1.94 4.88 8.27
C LEU A 73 -3.26 4.37 7.68
N LEU A 74 -4.40 4.90 8.13
CA LEU A 74 -5.69 4.61 7.50
C LEU A 74 -5.75 5.14 6.07
N LEU A 75 -5.25 6.36 5.84
CA LEU A 75 -5.19 6.96 4.51
C LEU A 75 -4.31 6.13 3.58
N LEU A 76 -3.12 5.71 4.03
CA LEU A 76 -2.26 4.80 3.28
C LEU A 76 -2.96 3.47 2.95
N ALA A 77 -3.67 2.87 3.90
CA ALA A 77 -4.40 1.62 3.66
C ALA A 77 -5.49 1.77 2.60
N VAL A 78 -6.20 2.91 2.59
CA VAL A 78 -7.19 3.22 1.56
C VAL A 78 -6.52 3.43 0.21
N GLU A 79 -5.42 4.17 0.13
CA GLU A 79 -4.68 4.37 -1.10
C GLU A 79 -4.16 3.05 -1.68
N TYR A 80 -3.58 2.18 -0.83
CA TYR A 80 -3.20 0.82 -1.23
C TYR A 80 -4.36 0.04 -1.84
N PHE A 81 -5.52 0.06 -1.17
CA PHE A 81 -6.71 -0.65 -1.66
C PHE A 81 -7.18 -0.10 -3.01
N VAL A 82 -7.26 1.23 -3.15
CA VAL A 82 -7.68 1.88 -4.40
C VAL A 82 -6.72 1.52 -5.53
N VAL A 83 -5.41 1.53 -5.28
CA VAL A 83 -4.40 1.16 -6.28
C VAL A 83 -4.59 -0.27 -6.75
N TYR A 84 -4.64 -1.24 -5.83
CA TYR A 84 -4.77 -2.65 -6.19
C TYR A 84 -6.12 -2.96 -6.86
N VAL A 85 -7.21 -2.35 -6.40
CA VAL A 85 -8.53 -2.53 -7.03
C VAL A 85 -8.58 -1.89 -8.41
N ALA A 86 -8.00 -0.70 -8.59
CA ALA A 86 -7.95 -0.06 -9.90
C ALA A 86 -7.05 -0.83 -10.90
N ASP A 87 -6.01 -1.53 -10.42
CA ASP A 87 -5.17 -2.41 -11.25
C ASP A 87 -5.98 -3.66 -11.68
N ILE A 88 -6.64 -4.33 -10.72
CA ILE A 88 -7.51 -5.49 -10.97
C ILE A 88 -8.70 -5.15 -11.88
N THR A 89 -9.32 -3.99 -11.72
CA THR A 89 -10.48 -3.54 -12.52
C THR A 89 -10.08 -2.99 -13.89
N ASN A 90 -8.79 -3.06 -14.25
CA ASN A 90 -8.25 -2.58 -15.52
C ASN A 90 -8.52 -1.08 -15.76
N ILE A 91 -8.65 -0.29 -14.69
CA ILE A 91 -8.72 1.17 -14.78
C ILE A 91 -7.33 1.74 -15.07
N PHE A 92 -6.27 1.01 -14.69
CA PHE A 92 -4.87 1.35 -14.96
C PHE A 92 -4.34 0.86 -16.32
N PRO A 93 -3.15 1.37 -16.73
CA PRO A 93 -2.52 0.99 -17.98
C PRO A 93 -2.51 -0.51 -18.26
N ARG A 94 -3.12 -0.90 -19.38
CA ARG A 94 -3.19 -2.31 -19.78
C ARG A 94 -1.86 -2.76 -20.38
N SER A 95 -1.26 -3.79 -19.79
CA SER A 95 -0.17 -4.52 -20.45
C SER A 95 -0.77 -5.44 -21.52
N VAL A 96 -0.22 -5.41 -22.73
CA VAL A 96 -0.71 -6.22 -23.87
C VAL A 96 -0.38 -7.70 -23.68
N ALA A 97 0.66 -8.00 -22.91
CA ALA A 97 0.96 -9.35 -22.48
C ALA A 97 -0.06 -9.79 -21.42
N PRO A 98 -0.68 -10.98 -21.57
CA PRO A 98 -1.60 -11.51 -20.57
C PRO A 98 -0.89 -11.55 -19.21
N MET A 99 -1.52 -10.95 -18.22
CA MET A 99 -0.95 -10.84 -16.88
C MET A 99 -0.65 -12.24 -16.35
N GLY A 100 0.62 -12.49 -15.99
CA GLY A 100 1.01 -13.78 -15.44
C GLY A 100 0.21 -14.09 -14.17
N GLN A 101 -0.16 -15.36 -13.96
CA GLN A 101 -0.93 -15.79 -12.78
C GLN A 101 -0.30 -15.32 -11.45
N THR A 102 1.04 -15.24 -11.41
CA THR A 102 1.80 -14.72 -10.27
C THR A 102 1.54 -13.25 -9.97
N LEU A 103 1.44 -12.40 -10.99
CA LEU A 103 1.14 -10.97 -10.81
C LEU A 103 -0.29 -10.76 -10.32
N PHE A 104 -1.25 -11.54 -10.84
CA PHE A 104 -2.64 -11.49 -10.38
C PHE A 104 -2.77 -11.90 -8.90
N ALA A 105 -2.04 -12.94 -8.50
CA ALA A 105 -1.97 -13.33 -7.10
C ALA A 105 -1.36 -12.22 -6.22
N MET A 106 -0.30 -11.54 -6.68
CA MET A 106 0.29 -10.41 -5.94
C MET A 106 -0.65 -9.22 -5.81
N GLU A 107 -1.43 -8.89 -6.83
CA GLU A 107 -2.42 -7.81 -6.77
C GLU A 107 -3.57 -8.15 -5.80
N MET A 108 -4.09 -9.38 -5.85
CA MET A 108 -5.10 -9.84 -4.88
C MET A 108 -4.56 -9.86 -3.44
N LEU A 109 -3.32 -10.34 -3.25
CA LEU A 109 -2.66 -10.30 -1.94
C LEU A 109 -2.48 -8.86 -1.47
N GLY A 110 -2.13 -7.94 -2.36
CA GLY A 110 -2.02 -6.51 -2.07
C GLY A 110 -3.34 -5.91 -1.59
N ALA A 111 -4.43 -6.17 -2.29
CA ALA A 111 -5.77 -5.72 -1.90
C ALA A 111 -6.18 -6.30 -0.53
N LEU A 112 -5.92 -7.58 -0.29
CA LEU A 112 -6.21 -8.23 0.99
C LEU A 112 -5.39 -7.63 2.13
N LEU A 113 -4.08 -7.40 1.91
CA LEU A 113 -3.19 -6.77 2.88
C LEU A 113 -3.64 -5.33 3.21
N ALA A 114 -4.12 -4.58 2.22
CA ALA A 114 -4.65 -3.24 2.43
C ALA A 114 -5.88 -3.25 3.36
N VAL A 115 -6.81 -4.19 3.16
CA VAL A 115 -7.97 -4.38 4.05
C VAL A 115 -7.54 -4.78 5.45
N LEU A 116 -6.59 -5.73 5.57
CA LEU A 116 -6.06 -6.15 6.86
C LEU A 116 -5.36 -5.00 7.60
N LEU A 117 -4.63 -4.14 6.87
CA LEU A 117 -3.98 -2.96 7.43
C LEU A 117 -5.02 -1.98 7.95
N PHE A 118 -6.06 -1.69 7.16
CA PHE A 118 -7.15 -0.80 7.54
C PHE A 118 -7.85 -1.26 8.84
N VAL A 119 -8.20 -2.56 8.93
CA VAL A 119 -8.85 -3.13 10.11
C VAL A 119 -7.91 -3.11 11.31
N SER A 120 -6.64 -3.46 11.13
CA SER A 120 -5.65 -3.51 12.21
C SER A 120 -5.36 -2.12 12.77
N VAL A 121 -5.23 -1.12 11.92
CA VAL A 121 -5.03 0.29 12.32
C VAL A 121 -6.29 0.83 13.00
N SER A 122 -7.48 0.55 12.46
CA SER A 122 -8.75 0.96 13.09
C SER A 122 -8.90 0.41 14.51
N ARG A 123 -8.53 -0.85 14.73
CA ARG A 123 -8.51 -1.48 16.05
C ARG A 123 -7.44 -0.87 16.95
N TYR A 124 -6.26 -0.59 16.41
CA TYR A 124 -5.18 0.04 17.15
C TYR A 124 -5.60 1.43 17.66
N ILE A 125 -6.16 2.29 16.80
CA ILE A 125 -6.62 3.64 17.19
C ILE A 125 -7.68 3.58 18.29
N LYS A 126 -8.65 2.67 18.19
CA LYS A 126 -9.69 2.47 19.23
C LYS A 126 -9.11 2.00 20.58
N SER A 127 -7.99 1.29 20.54
CA SER A 127 -7.33 0.75 21.75
C SER A 127 -6.36 1.72 22.42
N VAL A 128 -5.99 2.82 21.76
CA VAL A 128 -5.16 3.87 22.35
C VAL A 128 -6.07 4.74 23.22
N PRO A 129 -5.81 4.88 24.52
CA PRO A 129 -6.58 5.79 25.36
C PRO A 129 -6.43 7.20 24.80
N THR A 130 -7.54 7.87 24.50
CA THR A 130 -7.54 9.31 24.30
C THR A 130 -7.11 9.94 25.61
N HIS A 131 -5.82 10.24 25.77
CA HIS A 131 -5.40 11.18 26.79
C HIS A 131 -5.84 12.57 26.32
N ASN A 132 -7.13 12.86 26.54
CA ASN A 132 -7.64 14.22 26.53
C ASN A 132 -7.06 14.88 27.79
N SER A 133 -5.83 15.39 27.69
CA SER A 133 -5.38 16.42 28.61
C SER A 133 -6.07 17.72 28.20
N MET A 134 -7.08 18.07 29.01
CA MET A 134 -7.68 19.39 29.28
C MET A 134 -7.50 20.49 28.24
#